data_AF-A0A841F1L2-F1
#
_entry.id   AF-A0A841F1L2-F1
#
_cell.length_a   1.000
_cell.length_b   1.000
_cell.length_c   1.000
_cell.angle_alpha   90.00
_cell.angle_beta   90.00
_cell.angle_gamma   90.00
#
_symmetry.space_group_name_H-M   'P 1'
#
loop_
_entity.id
_entity.type
_entity.pdbx_description
1 polymer ?
#
loop_
_entity_poly.entity_id
_entity_poly.type
_entity_poly.pdbx_seq_one_letter_code
_entity_poly.pdbx_strand_id
1 'polypeptide(L)'
;MKERFYEITGIIFVIFSGVLYTLERCANWIANGLSAQGLASFSGNGSLGEPWVDVTDNAFVISFLIIGIVLFLYGWFRKNIGKG
;
A
#
# COMPACT_ATOMS: atom_id res chain seq x y z
N MET A 1 15.02 -21.79 11.64
CA MET A 1 14.71 -20.48 10.99
C MET A 1 14.18 -20.60 9.56
N LYS A 2 14.63 -21.56 8.73
CA LYS A 2 14.18 -21.69 7.32
C LYS A 2 12.67 -21.96 7.15
N GLU A 3 12.03 -22.71 8.06
CA GLU A 3 10.61 -23.08 7.91
C GLU A 3 9.64 -21.89 7.99
N ARG A 4 9.99 -20.86 8.76
CA ARG A 4 9.14 -19.65 8.90
C ARG A 4 9.55 -18.52 7.97
N PHE A 5 10.57 -18.73 7.13
CA PHE A 5 11.08 -17.70 6.24
C PHE A 5 9.98 -17.16 5.31
N TYR A 6 9.25 -18.04 4.63
CA TYR A 6 8.16 -17.66 3.73
C TYR A 6 6.99 -16.97 4.45
N GLU A 7 6.66 -17.41 5.67
CA GLU A 7 5.62 -16.82 6.52
C GLU A 7 6.00 -15.37 6.91
N ILE A 8 7.23 -15.18 7.41
CA ILE A 8 7.75 -13.87 7.83
C ILE A 8 7.89 -12.93 6.64
N THR A 9 8.48 -13.40 5.53
CA THR A 9 8.62 -12.60 4.31
C THR A 9 7.27 -12.19 3.73
N GLY A 10 6.27 -13.08 3.74
CA GLY A 10 4.90 -12.77 3.33
C GLY A 10 4.26 -11.68 4.17
N ILE A 11 4.39 -11.76 5.51
CA ILE A 11 3.89 -10.72 6.43
C ILE A 11 4.56 -9.38 6.15
N ILE A 12 5.89 -9.36 5.97
CA ILE A 12 6.63 -8.12 5.67
C ILE A 12 6.09 -7.49 4.38
N PHE A 13 5.87 -8.26 3.32
CA PHE A 13 5.34 -7.74 2.06
C PHE A 13 3.92 -7.17 2.20
N VAL A 14 3.04 -7.81 2.99
CA VAL A 14 1.69 -7.30 3.26
C VAL A 14 1.75 -5.98 4.05
N ILE A 15 2.60 -5.90 5.09
CA ILE A 15 2.79 -4.67 5.86
C ILE A 15 3.32 -3.55 4.94
N PHE A 16 4.32 -3.86 4.10
CA PHE A 16 4.92 -2.90 3.20
C PHE A 16 3.92 -2.36 2.17
N SER A 17 3.04 -3.22 1.65
CA SER A 17 1.93 -2.81 0.79
C SER A 17 1.01 -1.80 1.50
N GLY A 18 0.63 -2.05 2.75
CA GLY A 18 -0.17 -1.10 3.53
C GLY A 18 0.54 0.23 3.79
N VAL A 19 1.85 0.20 4.02
CA VAL A 19 2.67 1.41 4.19
C VAL A 19 2.72 2.22 2.88
N LEU A 20 2.92 1.57 1.73
CA LEU A 20 2.92 2.22 0.43
C LEU A 20 1.58 2.89 0.13
N TYR A 21 0.46 2.18 0.37
CA TYR A 21 -0.88 2.73 0.20
C TYR A 21 -1.11 3.98 1.06
N THR A 22 -0.67 3.91 2.32
CA THR A 22 -0.80 5.04 3.25
C THR A 22 0.05 6.24 2.81
N LEU A 23 1.27 6.00 2.36
CA LEU A 23 2.16 7.05 1.84
C LEU A 23 1.57 7.76 0.64
N GLU A 24 0.93 7.05 -0.27
CA GLU A 24 0.27 7.67 -1.42
C GLU A 24 -0.94 8.51 -1.03
N ARG A 25 -1.74 8.03 -0.07
CA ARG A 25 -2.86 8.82 0.44
C ARG A 25 -2.36 10.12 1.07
N CYS A 26 -1.28 10.05 1.85
CA CYS A 26 -0.63 11.23 2.42
C CYS A 26 -0.06 12.16 1.34
N ALA A 27 0.64 11.63 0.34
CA ALA A 27 1.21 12.41 -0.75
C ALA A 27 0.11 13.13 -1.56
N ASN A 28 -0.98 12.45 -1.88
CA ASN A 28 -2.11 13.05 -2.60
C ASN A 28 -2.80 14.16 -1.78
N TRP A 29 -2.95 13.94 -0.47
CA TRP A 29 -3.47 14.97 0.43
C TRP A 29 -2.58 16.22 0.45
N ILE A 30 -1.26 16.04 0.55
CA ILE A 30 -0.30 17.15 0.54
C ILE A 30 -0.33 17.85 -0.82
N ALA A 31 -0.31 17.10 -1.92
CA ALA A 31 -0.34 17.65 -3.27
C ALA A 31 -1.60 18.48 -3.51
N ASN A 32 -2.78 17.95 -3.19
CA ASN A 32 -4.03 18.69 -3.34
C ASN A 32 -4.12 19.89 -2.41
N GLY A 33 -3.63 19.79 -1.17
CA GLY A 33 -3.55 20.94 -0.26
C GLY A 33 -2.65 22.04 -0.80
N LEU A 34 -1.51 21.69 -1.38
CA LEU A 34 -0.57 22.65 -1.98
C LEU A 34 -1.16 23.30 -3.23
N SER A 35 -1.76 22.50 -4.12
CA SER A 35 -2.42 22.99 -5.32
C SER A 35 -3.62 23.90 -4.98
N ALA A 36 -4.38 23.59 -3.93
CA ALA A 36 -5.55 24.38 -3.53
C ALA A 36 -5.13 25.75 -3.01
N GLN A 37 -4.07 25.80 -2.20
CA GLN A 37 -3.50 27.06 -1.73
C GLN A 37 -2.84 27.88 -2.84
N GLY A 38 -2.16 27.23 -3.78
CA GLY A 38 -1.64 27.89 -4.98
C GLY A 38 -2.75 28.51 -5.82
N LEU A 39 -3.85 27.78 -6.03
CA LEU A 39 -5.01 28.26 -6.78
C LEU A 39 -5.74 29.39 -6.05
N ALA A 40 -5.89 29.30 -4.72
CA ALA A 40 -6.47 30.36 -3.90
C ALA A 40 -5.65 31.65 -3.98
N SER A 41 -4.32 31.54 -3.97
CA SER A 41 -3.41 32.69 -4.08
C SER A 41 -3.45 33.35 -5.46
N PHE A 42 -3.72 32.58 -6.52
CA PHE A 42 -3.72 33.09 -7.90
C PHE A 42 -5.10 33.58 -8.37
N SER A 43 -6.17 32.83 -8.08
CA SER A 43 -7.52 33.08 -8.62
C SER A 43 -8.53 33.60 -7.59
N GLY A 44 -8.15 33.66 -6.31
CA GLY A 44 -9.07 34.00 -5.21
C GLY A 44 -10.09 32.90 -4.87
N ASN A 45 -10.08 31.78 -5.60
CA ASN A 45 -10.94 30.63 -5.36
C ASN A 45 -10.08 29.39 -5.05
N GLY A 46 -10.27 28.79 -3.88
CA GLY A 46 -9.43 27.69 -3.36
C GLY A 46 -10.05 26.30 -3.47
N SER A 47 -11.16 26.15 -4.18
CA SER A 47 -11.84 24.86 -4.31
C SER A 47 -11.15 24.00 -5.37
N LEU A 48 -10.28 23.09 -4.90
CA LEU A 48 -9.95 21.88 -5.66
C LEU A 48 -10.82 20.74 -5.15
N GLY A 49 -11.18 19.82 -6.05
CA GLY A 49 -11.95 18.63 -5.73
C GLY A 49 -11.28 17.79 -4.63
N GLU A 50 -12.08 17.04 -3.89
CA GLU A 50 -11.61 16.22 -2.77
C GLU A 50 -10.49 15.25 -3.20
N PRO A 51 -9.44 15.06 -2.37
CA PRO A 51 -8.37 14.11 -2.67
C PRO A 51 -8.90 12.69 -2.81
N TRP A 52 -8.93 12.23 -4.05
CA TRP A 52 -9.23 10.86 -4.43
C TRP A 52 -7.94 10.16 -4.86
N VAL A 53 -7.73 8.95 -4.34
CA VAL A 53 -6.63 8.04 -4.69
C VAL A 53 -7.29 6.69 -4.84
N ASP A 54 -7.17 6.08 -6.01
CA ASP A 54 -7.64 4.71 -6.18
C ASP A 54 -6.61 3.74 -5.60
N VAL A 55 -7.07 2.61 -5.09
CA VAL A 55 -6.19 1.54 -4.60
C VAL A 55 -5.40 0.91 -5.75
N THR A 56 -5.85 1.13 -6.99
CA THR A 56 -5.21 0.68 -8.22
C THR A 56 -4.21 1.65 -8.83
N ASP A 57 -4.10 2.89 -8.32
CA ASP A 57 -3.15 3.86 -8.87
C ASP A 57 -1.69 3.39 -8.70
N ASN A 58 -1.44 2.51 -7.75
CA ASN A 58 -0.12 1.95 -7.51
C ASN A 58 -0.04 0.46 -7.77
N ALA A 59 0.61 0.13 -8.88
CA ALA A 59 0.93 -1.24 -9.23
C ALA A 59 1.77 -1.95 -8.15
N PHE A 60 2.58 -1.22 -7.37
CA PHE A 60 3.39 -1.79 -6.30
C PHE A 60 2.56 -2.19 -5.08
N VAL A 61 1.54 -1.40 -4.69
CA VAL A 61 0.67 -1.74 -3.55
C VAL A 61 -0.01 -3.09 -3.79
N ILE A 62 -0.64 -3.25 -4.96
CA ILE A 62 -1.36 -4.48 -5.32
C ILE A 62 -0.39 -5.65 -5.51
N SER A 63 0.72 -5.44 -6.21
CA SER A 63 1.70 -6.51 -6.46
C SER A 63 2.31 -7.03 -5.16
N PHE A 64 2.70 -6.14 -4.24
CA PHE A 64 3.25 -6.51 -2.93
C PHE A 64 2.20 -7.21 -2.05
N LEU A 65 0.94 -6.79 -2.12
CA LEU A 65 -0.15 -7.44 -1.40
C LEU A 65 -0.36 -8.88 -1.88
N ILE A 66 -0.47 -9.08 -3.19
CA ILE A 66 -0.70 -10.39 -3.79
C ILE A 66 0.48 -11.32 -3.49
N ILE A 67 1.71 -10.87 -3.74
CA ILE A 67 2.92 -11.67 -3.48
C ILE A 67 3.04 -12.00 -1.98
N GLY A 68 2.74 -11.03 -1.12
CA GLY A 68 2.76 -11.22 0.34
C GLY A 68 1.75 -12.27 0.81
N ILE A 69 0.50 -12.19 0.33
CA ILE A 69 -0.55 -13.17 0.64
C ILE A 69 -0.16 -14.56 0.14
N VAL A 70 0.34 -14.68 -1.10
CA VAL A 70 0.75 -15.96 -1.69
C VAL A 70 1.89 -16.60 -0.90
N LEU A 71 2.92 -15.82 -0.52
CA LEU A 71 4.05 -16.30 0.27
C LEU A 71 3.63 -16.70 1.69
N PHE A 72 2.74 -15.93 2.30
CA PHE A 72 2.21 -16.24 3.63
C PHE A 72 1.41 -17.55 3.61
N LEU A 73 0.49 -17.70 2.66
CA LEU A 73 -0.30 -18.92 2.47
C LEU A 73 0.60 -20.12 2.15
N TYR A 74 1.58 -19.95 1.27
CA TYR A 74 2.53 -21.02 0.94
C TYR A 74 3.35 -21.47 2.16
N GLY A 75 3.85 -20.51 2.94
CA GLY A 75 4.55 -20.80 4.20
C GLY A 75 3.65 -21.53 5.21
N TRP A 76 2.39 -21.12 5.31
CA TRP A 76 1.40 -21.75 6.18
C TRP A 76 1.07 -23.19 5.75
N PHE A 77 0.75 -23.41 4.48
CA PHE A 77 0.44 -24.74 3.94
C PHE A 77 1.62 -25.70 4.09
N ARG A 78 2.84 -25.26 3.76
CA ARG A 78 4.05 -26.08 3.90
C ARG A 78 4.28 -26.53 5.34
N LYS A 79 4.04 -25.66 6.31
CA LYS A 79 4.19 -25.95 7.74
C LYS A 79 3.15 -26.93 8.27
N ASN A 80 1.94 -26.96 7.70
CA ASN A 80 0.86 -27.86 8.12
C ASN A 80 0.91 -29.22 7.38
N ILE A 81 1.27 -29.25 6.10
CA ILE A 81 1.40 -30.49 5.31
C ILE A 81 2.65 -31.28 5.66
N GLY A 82 3.77 -30.64 6.01
CA GLY A 82 5.01 -31.33 6.40
C GLY A 82 4.98 -31.95 7.81
N LYS A 83 3.84 -31.91 8.50
CA LYS A 83 3.64 -32.44 9.86
C LYS A 83 2.69 -33.63 9.92
N GLY A 84 2.17 -34.10 8.78
CA GLY A 84 1.47 -35.38 8.65
C GLY A 84 2.43 -36.46 8.17
#